data_AF-A0ABD6FFR5-F1
#
_entry.id   AF-A0ABD6FFR5-F1
#
_cell.length_a   1.000
_cell.length_b   1.000
_cell.length_c   1.000
_cell.angle_alpha   90.00
_cell.angle_beta   90.00
_cell.angle_gamma   90.00
#
_symmetry.space_group_name_H-M   'P 1'
#
loop_
_entity.id
_entity.type
_entity.pdbx_description
1 polymer ?
#
loop_
_entity_poly.entity_id
_entity_poly.type
_entity_poly.pdbx_seq_one_letter_code
_entity_poly.pdbx_strand_id
1 'polypeptide(L)' 'MDYAATGLAVLEAECARLESLDGKKLYLQTADAFNESCLTMQDVEGNEIRLD' A
#
# COMPACT_ATOMS: atom_id res chain seq x y z
N MET A 1 15.34 6.38 -14.75
CA MET A 1 15.18 5.82 -13.40
C MET A 1 13.70 5.56 -13.23
N ASP A 2 13.29 4.31 -13.01
CA ASP A 2 11.88 3.94 -12.82
C ASP A 2 11.42 4.40 -11.43
N TYR A 3 10.90 5.61 -11.34
CA TYR A 3 10.35 6.15 -10.09
C TYR A 3 9.16 5.32 -9.57
N ALA A 4 8.43 4.63 -10.45
CA ALA A 4 7.32 3.75 -10.10
C ALA A 4 7.78 2.53 -9.28
N ALA A 5 8.98 1.98 -9.56
CA ALA A 5 9.51 0.86 -8.80
C ALA A 5 9.85 1.26 -7.35
N THR A 6 10.30 2.51 -7.14
CA THR A 6 10.59 3.03 -5.80
C THR A 6 9.31 3.31 -5.01
N GLY A 7 8.27 3.86 -5.64
CA GLY A 7 6.99 4.13 -4.99
C GLY A 7 6.30 2.86 -4.48
N LEU A 8 6.22 1.83 -5.33
CA LEU A 8 5.67 0.54 -4.91
C LEU A 8 6.48 -0.11 -3.78
N ALA A 9 7.82 0.01 -3.80
CA ALA A 9 8.66 -0.51 -2.72
C ALA A 9 8.40 0.17 -1.37
N VAL A 10 8.10 1.48 -1.35
CA VAL A 10 7.73 2.22 -0.13
C VAL A 10 6.37 1.74 0.39
N LEU A 11 5.38 1.58 -0.49
CA LEU A 11 4.06 1.06 -0.11
C LEU A 11 4.14 -0.35 0.47
N GLU A 12 4.93 -1.24 -0.12
CA GLU A 12 5.12 -2.61 0.40
C GLU A 12 5.90 -2.62 1.73
N ALA A 13 6.86 -1.70 1.92
CA ALA A 13 7.57 -1.57 3.20
C ALA A 13 6.63 -1.09 4.32
N GLU A 14 5.75 -0.12 4.03
CA GLU A 14 4.77 0.37 4.99
C GLU A 14 3.68 -0.68 5.25
N CYS A 15 3.27 -1.44 4.24
CA CYS A 15 2.38 -2.59 4.38
C CYS A 15 2.94 -3.58 5.41
N ALA A 16 4.20 -3.99 5.26
CA ALA A 16 4.84 -4.91 6.20
C ALA A 16 4.90 -4.34 7.63
N ARG A 17 5.10 -3.02 7.77
CA ARG A 17 5.04 -2.33 9.07
C ARG A 17 3.65 -2.42 9.68
N LEU A 18 2.59 -2.18 8.90
CA LEU A 18 1.21 -2.23 9.37
C LEU A 18 0.73 -3.66 9.64
N GLU A 19 1.13 -4.64 8.84
CA GLU A 19 0.85 -6.06 9.08
C GLU A 19 1.48 -6.55 10.39
N SER A 20 2.65 -6.02 10.77
CA SER A 20 3.26 -6.30 12.08
C SER A 20 2.48 -5.73 13.27
N LEU A 21 1.53 -4.83 13.01
CA LEU A 21 0.62 -4.22 13.98
C LEU A 21 -0.81 -4.73 13.83
N ASP A 22 -0.97 -5.97 13.34
CA ASP A 22 -2.26 -6.64 13.07
C ASP A 22 -3.13 -5.97 11.98
N GLY A 23 -2.52 -5.10 11.15
CA GLY A 23 -3.15 -4.59 9.94
C GLY A 23 -3.27 -5.67 8.86
N LYS A 24 -4.23 -5.49 7.92
CA LYS A 24 -4.48 -6.44 6.83
C LYS A 24 -4.41 -5.76 5.47
N LYS A 25 -3.64 -6.33 4.55
CA LYS A 25 -3.65 -5.92 3.14
C LYS A 25 -4.98 -6.30 2.49
N LEU A 26 -5.67 -5.34 1.88
CA LEU A 26 -6.95 -5.58 1.20
C LEU A 26 -6.79 -5.56 -0.33
N TYR A 27 -6.23 -4.47 -0.87
CA TYR A 27 -6.13 -4.29 -2.33
C TYR A 27 -4.87 -3.49 -2.68
N LEU A 28 -4.17 -3.91 -3.74
CA LEU A 28 -3.05 -3.19 -4.33
C LEU A 28 -3.42 -2.77 -5.75
N GLN A 29 -3.34 -1.47 -6.02
CA GLN A 29 -3.29 -0.93 -7.37
C GLN A 29 -1.83 -0.66 -7.72
N THR A 30 -1.30 -1.34 -8.73
CA THR A 30 0.01 -0.98 -9.29
C THR A 30 -0.15 0.18 -10.26
N ALA A 31 0.84 1.07 -10.28
CA ALA A 31 0.86 2.18 -11.22
C ALA A 31 0.70 1.71 -12.67
N ASP A 32 -0.05 2.49 -13.44
CA ASP A 32 -0.24 2.31 -14.87
C ASP A 32 -0.04 3.66 -15.59
N ALA A 33 -0.46 3.76 -16.85
CA ALA A 33 -0.31 4.99 -17.62
C ALA A 33 -1.18 6.16 -17.13
N PHE A 34 -2.15 5.90 -16.26
CA PHE A 34 -3.19 6.83 -15.81
C PHE A 34 -3.24 7.00 -14.30
N ASN A 35 -2.81 5.98 -13.54
CA ASN A 35 -2.93 5.94 -12.08
C ASN A 35 -1.58 5.69 -11.42
N GLU A 36 -1.40 6.27 -10.23
CA GLU A 36 -0.30 5.94 -9.34
C GLU A 36 -0.55 4.63 -8.58
N SER A 37 0.52 4.08 -7.98
CA SER A 37 0.37 2.91 -7.12
C SER A 37 -0.34 3.33 -5.84
N CYS A 38 -1.23 2.49 -5.34
CA CYS A 38 -1.95 2.75 -4.10
C CYS A 38 -2.28 1.44 -3.40
N LEU A 39 -2.27 1.44 -2.07
CA LEU A 39 -2.58 0.29 -1.24
C LEU A 39 -3.74 0.58 -0.29
N THR A 40 -4.77 -0.26 -0.33
CA THR A 40 -5.84 -0.28 0.67
C THR A 40 -5.51 -1.32 1.73
N MET A 41 -5.51 -0.89 2.99
CA MET A 41 -5.32 -1.73 4.17
C MET A 41 -6.49 -1.60 5.13
N GLN A 42 -6.59 -2.53 6.08
CA GLN A 42 -7.51 -2.49 7.20
C GLN A 42 -6.74 -2.47 8.52
N ASP A 43 -7.09 -1.59 9.45
CA ASP A 43 -6.53 -1.60 10.80
C ASP A 43 -7.19 -2.64 11.72
N VAL A 44 -6.75 -2.69 12.98
CA VAL A 44 -7.26 -3.61 14.00
C VAL A 44 -8.72 -3.35 14.40
N GLU A 45 -9.21 -2.14 14.17
CA GLU A 45 -10.60 -1.74 14.44
C GLU A 45 -11.52 -2.06 13.25
N GLY A 46 -10.94 -2.48 12.11
CA GLY A 46 -11.67 -2.77 10.89
C GLY A 46 -11.80 -1.59 9.93
N ASN A 47 -11.17 -0.44 10.22
CA ASN A 47 -11.23 0.73 9.36
C ASN A 47 -10.34 0.56 8.13
N GLU A 48 -10.83 1.02 6.98
CA GLU A 48 -10.04 1.06 5.76
C GLU A 48 -9.11 2.29 5.75
N ILE A 49 -7.84 2.04 5.44
CA ILE A 49 -6.79 3.04 5.29
C ILE A 49 -6.26 2.96 3.86
N ARG A 50 -6.07 4.10 3.22
CA ARG A 50 -5.49 4.22 1.87
C ARG A 50 -4.08 4.80 1.96
N LEU A 51 -3.13 4.17 1.29
CA LEU A 51 -1.74 4.60 1.18
C LEU A 51 -1.42 4.89 -0.29
N ASP A 52 -0.86 6.05 -0.61
CA ASP A 52 -0.38 6.46 -1.94
C ASP A 52 1.03 7.06 -1.84
#